data_AF-A0A4R2BPB8-F1
#
_entry.id   AF-A0A4R2BPB8-F1
#
_cell.length_a   1.000
_cell.length_b   1.000
_cell.length_c   1.000
_cell.angle_alpha   90.00
_cell.angle_beta   90.00
_cell.angle_gamma   90.00
#
_symmetry.space_group_name_H-M   'P 1'
#
loop_
_entity.id
_entity.type
_entity.pdbx_description
1 polymer ?
#
loop_
_entity_poly.entity_id
_entity_poly.type
_entity_poly.pdbx_seq_one_letter_code
_entity_poly.pdbx_strand_id
1 'polypeptide(L)' 'MNALAIQPLNPPILPAATGNYTHGVQVNGAGRLVFVSGQVPWADGQGQIPAAFEDQCRMVWRNVLAVAAG' A
#
# COMPACT_ATOMS: atom_id res chain seq x y z
N MET A 1 4.53 24.31 -14.04
CA MET A 1 4.74 23.50 -12.83
C MET A 1 3.38 22.96 -12.43
N ASN A 2 3.24 21.67 -12.13
CA ASN A 2 1.97 21.15 -11.61
C ASN A 2 1.76 21.70 -10.19
N ALA A 3 0.50 21.91 -9.79
CA ALA A 3 0.19 22.30 -8.42
C ALA A 3 0.57 21.16 -7.44
N LEU A 4 0.97 21.52 -6.22
CA LEU A 4 1.13 20.55 -5.15
C LEU A 4 -0.22 19.90 -4.86
N ALA A 5 -0.29 18.58 -5.00
CA ALA A 5 -1.47 17.79 -4.69
C ALA A 5 -1.06 16.48 -4.02
N ILE A 6 -1.80 16.08 -2.99
CA ILE A 6 -1.59 14.83 -2.25
C ILE A 6 -2.87 14.00 -2.40
N GLN A 7 -2.74 12.78 -2.91
CA GLN A 7 -3.87 11.89 -3.16
C GLN A 7 -3.64 10.54 -2.46
N PRO A 8 -4.61 10.04 -1.67
CA PRO A 8 -4.55 8.71 -1.10
C PRO A 8 -4.51 7.61 -2.16
N LEU A 9 -3.69 6.58 -1.92
CA LEU A 9 -3.63 5.35 -2.69
C LEU A 9 -4.08 4.19 -1.79
N ASN A 10 -5.28 3.67 -2.05
CA ASN A 10 -5.88 2.56 -1.30
C ASN A 10 -6.33 1.45 -2.26
N PRO A 11 -5.41 0.60 -2.75
CA PRO A 11 -5.74 -0.49 -3.66
C PRO A 11 -6.79 -1.44 -3.05
N PRO A 12 -7.78 -1.91 -3.82
CA PRO A 12 -8.88 -2.73 -3.31
C PRO A 12 -8.45 -4.13 -2.85
N ILE A 13 -7.25 -4.57 -3.24
CA ILE A 13 -6.67 -5.85 -2.78
C ILE A 13 -6.15 -5.78 -1.35
N LEU A 14 -5.97 -4.57 -0.80
CA LEU A 14 -5.52 -4.36 0.57
C LEU A 14 -6.72 -4.14 1.50
N PRO A 15 -6.59 -4.43 2.80
CA PRO A 15 -7.63 -4.12 3.77
C PRO A 15 -8.03 -2.63 3.74
N ALA A 16 -9.25 -2.32 4.14
CA ALA A 16 -9.70 -0.93 4.23
C ALA A 16 -8.74 -0.13 5.12
N ALA A 17 -8.25 1.01 4.61
CA ALA A 17 -7.47 1.94 5.40
C ALA A 17 -8.39 2.64 6.42
N THR A 18 -8.03 2.62 7.70
CA THR A 18 -8.87 3.16 8.79
C THR A 18 -8.21 4.33 9.50
N GLY A 19 -9.02 5.24 10.04
CA GLY A 19 -8.53 6.43 10.74
C GLY A 19 -7.70 7.34 9.83
N ASN A 20 -6.51 7.72 10.30
CA ASN A 20 -5.60 8.62 9.57
C ASN A 20 -4.59 7.87 8.69
N TYR A 21 -4.78 6.57 8.49
CA TYR A 21 -3.88 5.74 7.69
C TYR A 21 -4.33 5.68 6.22
N THR A 22 -3.34 5.65 5.32
CA THR A 22 -3.51 5.31 3.89
C THR A 22 -2.41 4.32 3.52
N HIS A 23 -2.66 3.42 2.56
CA HIS A 23 -1.61 2.47 2.14
C HIS A 23 -0.46 3.13 1.40
N GLY A 24 -0.73 4.27 0.78
CA GLY A 24 0.27 5.22 0.34
C GLY A 24 -0.36 6.52 -0.09
N VAL A 25 0.47 7.46 -0.52
CA VAL A 25 0.03 8.71 -1.14
C VAL A 25 0.84 9.01 -2.39
N GLN A 26 0.16 9.52 -3.42
CA GLN A 26 0.80 10.17 -4.54
C GLN A 26 0.93 11.67 -4.24
N VAL A 27 2.14 12.20 -4.41
CA VAL A 27 2.44 13.64 -4.30
C VAL A 27 2.87 14.16 -5.67
N ASN A 28 2.14 15.15 -6.17
CA ASN A 28 2.42 15.84 -7.43
C ASN A 28 3.02 17.24 -7.17
N GLY A 29 3.63 17.85 -8.18
CA GLY A 29 4.14 19.23 -8.14
C GLY A 29 5.45 19.36 -8.90
N ALA A 30 6.56 19.18 -8.18
CA ALA A 30 7.92 19.12 -8.75
C ALA A 30 8.17 17.81 -9.54
N GLY A 31 7.44 16.74 -9.21
CA GLY A 31 7.47 15.45 -9.87
C GLY A 31 6.29 14.59 -9.40
N ARG A 32 6.19 13.35 -9.90
CA ARG A 32 5.25 12.34 -9.38
C ARG A 32 6.02 11.44 -8.41
N LEU A 33 5.75 11.58 -7.12
CA LEU A 33 6.33 10.73 -6.07
C LEU A 33 5.22 9.89 -5.44
N VAL A 34 5.56 8.66 -5.07
CA VAL A 34 4.68 7.77 -4.30
C VAL A 34 5.38 7.44 -3.00
N PHE A 35 4.71 7.72 -1.88
CA PHE A 35 5.15 7.33 -0.55
C PHE A 35 4.31 6.14 -0.10
N VAL A 36 4.96 5.00 0.09
CA VAL A 36 4.29 3.73 0.45
C VAL A 36 4.40 3.53 1.96
N SER A 37 3.28 3.31 2.63
CA SER A 37 3.26 2.93 4.05
C SER A 37 3.85 1.54 4.25
N GLY A 38 4.34 1.25 5.46
CA GLY A 38 4.88 -0.06 5.81
C GLY A 38 3.88 -1.18 5.52
N GLN A 39 4.21 -2.07 4.58
CA GLN A 39 3.36 -3.20 4.22
C GLN A 39 3.70 -4.44 5.04
N VAL A 40 2.66 -5.16 5.45
CA VAL A 40 2.74 -6.38 6.26
C VAL A 40 2.03 -7.53 5.54
N PRO A 41 2.29 -8.80 5.92
CA PRO A 41 1.48 -9.93 5.46
C PRO A 41 0.11 -9.87 6.15
N TRP A 42 -0.82 -9.13 5.55
CA TRP A 42 -2.19 -9.01 6.05
C TRP A 42 -2.88 -10.38 6.08
N ALA A 43 -3.66 -10.59 7.14
CA ALA A 43 -4.52 -11.75 7.23
C ALA A 43 -5.58 -11.73 6.11
N ASP A 44 -5.94 -12.90 5.59
CA ASP A 44 -7.02 -13.05 4.63
C ASP A 44 -8.41 -12.86 5.25
N GLY A 45 -9.47 -13.08 4.46
CA GLY A 45 -10.86 -12.97 4.93
C GLY A 45 -11.23 -13.96 6.04
N GLN A 46 -10.40 -14.96 6.30
CA GLN A 46 -10.53 -15.96 7.36
C GLN A 46 -9.55 -15.71 8.52
N GLY A 47 -8.86 -14.57 8.51
CA GLY A 47 -7.90 -14.20 9.55
C GLY A 47 -6.58 -14.97 9.49
N GLN A 48 -6.26 -15.64 8.37
CA GLN A 48 -5.04 -16.44 8.24
C GLN A 48 -3.91 -15.65 7.57
N ILE A 49 -2.70 -15.88 8.08
CA ILE A 49 -1.44 -15.42 7.46
C ILE A 49 -0.67 -16.65 6.93
N PRO A 50 0.13 -16.51 5.86
CA PRO A 50 0.99 -17.61 5.41
C PRO A 50 1.94 -18.06 6.52
N ALA A 51 2.09 -19.37 6.69
CA ALA A 51 2.94 -19.93 7.74
C ALA A 51 4.44 -19.78 7.44
N ALA A 52 4.83 -19.96 6.17
CA ALA A 52 6.21 -19.83 5.75
C ALA A 52 6.61 -18.36 5.63
N PHE A 53 7.81 -18.03 6.13
CA PHE A 53 8.34 -16.67 6.12
C PHE A 53 8.49 -16.14 4.68
N GLU A 54 8.94 -16.98 3.75
CA GLU A 54 9.11 -16.63 2.35
C GLU A 54 7.80 -16.20 1.70
N ASP A 55 6.69 -16.86 2.03
CA ASP A 55 5.37 -16.52 1.53
C ASP A 55 4.85 -15.21 2.12
N GLN A 56 5.16 -14.94 3.39
CA GLN A 56 4.90 -13.63 4.00
C GLN A 56 5.69 -12.53 3.28
N CYS A 57 6.97 -12.75 2.96
CA CYS A 57 7.77 -11.79 2.19
C CYS A 57 7.19 -11.54 0.78
N ARG A 58 6.75 -12.60 0.08
CA ARG A 58 6.09 -12.46 -1.22
C ARG A 58 4.80 -11.66 -1.12
N MET A 59 4.01 -11.89 -0.08
CA MET A 59 2.80 -11.13 0.18
C MET A 59 3.10 -9.65 0.47
N VAL A 60 4.11 -9.36 1.29
CA VAL A 60 4.55 -7.99 1.56
C VAL A 60 4.94 -7.28 0.27
N TRP A 61 5.74 -7.91 -0.58
CA TRP A 61 6.13 -7.34 -1.88
C TRP A 61 4.95 -7.15 -2.83
N ARG A 62 4.02 -8.10 -2.90
CA ARG A 62 2.76 -7.95 -3.65
C ARG A 62 1.99 -6.70 -3.18
N ASN A 63 1.91 -6.49 -1.87
CA ASN A 63 1.20 -5.35 -1.29
C ASN A 63 1.91 -4.03 -1.61
N VAL A 64 3.25 -3.97 -1.53
CA VAL A 64 4.05 -2.79 -1.93
C VAL A 64 3.80 -2.43 -3.40
N LEU A 65 3.84 -3.43 -4.27
CA LEU A 65 3.60 -3.23 -5.71
C LEU A 65 2.16 -2.76 -5.99
N ALA A 66 1.18 -3.28 -5.26
CA ALA A 66 -0.20 -2.83 -5.40
C ALA A 66 -0.36 -1.33 -5.08
N VAL A 67 0.33 -0.82 -4.06
CA VAL A 67 0.33 0.61 -3.74
C VAL A 67 1.09 1.42 -4.80
N ALA A 68 2.28 0.96 -5.20
CA ALA A 68 3.13 1.67 -6.14
C ALA A 68 2.58 1.75 -7.57
N ALA A 69 1.70 0.81 -7.95
CA ALA A 69 1.03 0.79 -9.26
C ALA A 69 -0.26 1.65 -9.31
N GLY A 70 -0.77 2.08 -8.15
CA GLY A 70 -1.92 3.01 -8.04
C GLY A 70 -1.54 4.45 -8.37
#